data_AF-A0A1F5FMW1-F1
#
_entry.id   AF-A0A1F5FMW1-F1
#
_cell.length_a   1.000
_cell.length_b   1.000
_cell.length_c   1.000
_cell.angle_alpha   90.00
_cell.angle_beta   90.00
_cell.angle_gamma   90.00
#
_symmetry.space_group_name_H-M   'P 1'
#
loop_
_entity.id
_entity.type
_entity.pdbx_description
1 polymer ?
#
loop_
_entity_poly.entity_id
_entity_poly.type
_entity_poly.pdbx_seq_one_letter_code
_entity_poly.pdbx_strand_id
1 'polypeptide(L)'
;MLDVAEENIERRGEPSTRGIFYETIRGANASDKEWQRNKDLQTRQEAILTKLQERFPTKDSLIAYLTEICVEDYKKHQEYARKHHFRPREYNVRGKVAGELFERFVSAENDVYDLYAETKHTDPLPTDPIQKLKEEKFIDVFTNPEKYGFQHMEYFNIPDIPFIVTNEGDHMVLRAVAEVKSSDHLDERLYRQLLPTGIRQALVFTLERLNSLTQKEAIRRGLSGFGQGKEMYMLRDFEQIVVMTRDVNTHDKEKLIATRGMEIEEFHDFRRILEGRHPDSPTIIINSSFNRHELSALFNLVFNQVDEKFKASAPQNLKY
;
A
#
# COMPACT_ATOMS: atom_id res chain seq x y z
N MET A 1 -53.53 -28.33 -29.45
CA MET A 1 -53.41 -27.06 -28.70
C MET A 1 -53.42 -27.42 -27.23
N LEU A 2 -52.24 -27.44 -26.63
CA LEU A 2 -52.03 -27.54 -25.19
C LEU A 2 -51.03 -26.44 -24.86
N ASP A 3 -51.51 -25.43 -24.16
CA ASP A 3 -50.72 -24.33 -23.61
C ASP A 3 -49.71 -24.88 -22.62
N VAL A 4 -48.43 -24.65 -22.89
CA VAL A 4 -47.35 -24.81 -21.90
C VAL A 4 -47.02 -23.41 -21.45
N ALA A 5 -47.56 -23.04 -20.29
CA ALA A 5 -47.13 -21.86 -19.56
C ALA A 5 -45.66 -22.06 -19.17
N GLU A 6 -44.76 -21.27 -19.78
CA GLU A 6 -43.38 -21.15 -19.32
C GLU A 6 -43.39 -20.48 -17.93
N GLU A 7 -43.17 -21.28 -16.90
CA GLU A 7 -42.83 -20.78 -15.57
C GLU A 7 -41.51 -20.00 -15.66
N ASN A 8 -41.62 -18.67 -15.57
CA ASN A 8 -40.53 -17.80 -15.17
C ASN A 8 -40.12 -18.16 -13.74
N ILE A 9 -39.18 -19.09 -13.59
CA ILE A 9 -38.49 -19.33 -12.32
C ILE A 9 -37.54 -18.15 -12.10
N GLU A 10 -37.99 -17.17 -11.29
CA GLU A 10 -37.12 -16.23 -10.59
C GLU A 10 -36.08 -17.04 -9.80
N ARG A 11 -34.86 -17.18 -10.34
CA ARG A 11 -33.71 -17.65 -9.56
C ARG A 11 -33.35 -16.56 -8.55
N ARG A 12 -34.02 -16.59 -7.40
CA ARG A 12 -33.58 -15.90 -6.19
C ARG A 12 -32.20 -16.45 -5.82
N GLY A 13 -31.23 -15.54 -5.70
CA GLY A 13 -29.81 -15.80 -5.68
C GLY A 13 -29.38 -16.89 -4.71
N GLU A 14 -28.69 -17.89 -5.25
CA GLU A 14 -27.74 -18.66 -4.46
C GLU A 14 -26.67 -17.70 -3.91
N PRO A 15 -26.28 -17.82 -2.62
CA PRO A 15 -25.14 -17.07 -2.11
C PRO A 15 -23.94 -17.39 -2.99
N SER A 16 -23.35 -16.38 -3.61
CA SER A 16 -22.10 -16.57 -4.34
C SER A 16 -21.09 -17.22 -3.40
N THR A 17 -20.49 -18.33 -3.84
CA THR A 17 -19.32 -18.91 -3.17
C THR A 17 -18.11 -17.98 -3.22
N ARG A 18 -18.18 -16.92 -4.03
CA ARG A 18 -17.16 -15.88 -4.16
C ARG A 18 -17.47 -14.76 -3.17
N GLY A 19 -16.47 -14.39 -2.37
CA GLY A 19 -16.60 -13.43 -1.26
C GLY A 19 -17.10 -12.05 -1.68
N ILE A 20 -17.52 -11.25 -0.70
CA ILE A 20 -18.17 -9.93 -0.92
C ILE A 20 -17.34 -8.97 -1.78
N PHE A 21 -16.01 -9.03 -1.68
CA PHE A 21 -15.12 -8.17 -2.46
C PHE A 21 -15.18 -8.51 -3.95
N TYR A 22 -15.18 -9.80 -4.30
CA TYR A 22 -15.30 -10.23 -5.70
C TYR A 22 -16.64 -9.85 -6.30
N GLU A 23 -17.73 -10.03 -5.55
CA GLU A 23 -19.06 -9.63 -6.01
C GLU A 23 -19.16 -8.13 -6.26
N THR A 24 -18.50 -7.33 -5.43
CA THR A 24 -18.43 -5.87 -5.60
C THR A 24 -17.65 -5.49 -6.87
N ILE A 25 -16.49 -6.12 -7.11
CA ILE A 25 -15.69 -5.92 -8.32
C ILE A 25 -16.42 -6.36 -9.59
N ARG A 26 -17.07 -7.52 -9.54
CA ARG A 26 -17.89 -8.02 -10.66
C ARG A 26 -19.03 -7.06 -10.99
N GLY A 27 -19.70 -6.51 -9.97
CA GLY A 27 -20.74 -5.50 -10.13
C GLY A 27 -20.20 -4.20 -10.76
N ALA A 28 -19.04 -3.73 -10.32
CA ALA A 28 -18.39 -2.54 -10.90
C ALA A 28 -18.04 -2.73 -12.38
N ASN A 29 -17.66 -3.95 -12.78
CA ASN A 29 -17.31 -4.29 -14.15
C ASN A 29 -18.49 -4.81 -15.00
N ALA A 30 -19.74 -4.68 -14.53
CA ALA A 30 -20.91 -5.22 -15.24
C ALA A 30 -21.11 -4.63 -16.65
N SER A 31 -20.48 -3.49 -16.96
CA SER A 31 -20.48 -2.87 -18.30
C SER A 31 -19.09 -2.72 -18.93
N ASP A 32 -18.03 -3.16 -18.24
CA ASP A 32 -16.66 -3.06 -18.74
C ASP A 32 -16.37 -4.21 -19.73
N LYS A 33 -16.26 -3.87 -21.01
CA LYS A 33 -16.00 -4.83 -22.09
C LYS A 33 -14.60 -5.44 -22.05
N GLU A 34 -13.60 -4.70 -21.57
CA GLU A 34 -12.24 -5.21 -21.40
C GLU A 34 -12.27 -6.31 -20.34
N TRP A 35 -12.82 -5.98 -19.17
CA TRP A 35 -12.91 -6.91 -18.06
C TRP A 35 -13.71 -8.17 -18.42
N GLN A 36 -14.88 -8.01 -19.04
CA GLN A 36 -15.74 -9.14 -19.43
C GLN A 36 -15.08 -10.13 -20.40
N ARG A 37 -14.18 -9.64 -21.27
CA ARG A 37 -13.51 -10.46 -22.28
C ARG A 37 -12.16 -11.02 -21.80
N ASN A 38 -11.57 -10.41 -20.78
CA ASN A 38 -10.25 -10.76 -20.27
C ASN A 38 -10.37 -11.78 -19.12
N LYS A 39 -10.36 -13.08 -19.44
CA LYS A 39 -10.44 -14.15 -18.44
C LYS A 39 -9.23 -14.17 -17.51
N ASP A 40 -8.04 -13.88 -18.02
CA ASP A 40 -6.81 -13.90 -17.23
C ASP A 40 -6.83 -12.81 -16.16
N LEU A 41 -7.31 -11.61 -16.50
CA LEU A 41 -7.54 -10.54 -15.53
C LEU A 41 -8.56 -10.93 -14.45
N GLN A 42 -9.67 -11.57 -14.85
CA GLN A 42 -10.67 -12.04 -13.89
C GLN A 42 -10.10 -13.07 -12.91
N THR A 43 -9.35 -14.04 -13.42
CA THR A 43 -8.67 -15.06 -12.59
C THR A 43 -7.61 -14.42 -11.69
N ARG A 44 -6.85 -13.45 -12.21
CA ARG A 44 -5.88 -12.69 -11.43
C ARG A 44 -6.53 -11.95 -10.28
N GLN A 45 -7.57 -11.18 -10.54
CA GLN A 45 -8.31 -10.47 -9.52
C GLN A 45 -8.95 -11.43 -8.51
N GLU A 46 -9.51 -12.56 -8.94
CA GLU A 46 -10.09 -13.57 -8.03
C GLU A 46 -9.07 -14.09 -7.02
N ALA A 47 -7.84 -14.39 -7.46
CA ALA A 47 -6.76 -14.84 -6.58
C ALA A 47 -6.36 -13.76 -5.55
N ILE A 48 -6.23 -12.51 -6.00
CA ILE A 48 -5.90 -11.37 -5.14
C ILE A 48 -7.00 -11.12 -4.10
N LEU A 49 -8.25 -11.13 -4.55
CA LEU A 49 -9.42 -10.94 -3.69
C LEU A 49 -9.58 -12.07 -2.68
N THR A 50 -9.19 -13.30 -3.05
CA THR A 50 -9.14 -14.44 -2.11
C THR A 50 -8.13 -14.18 -1.00
N LYS A 51 -6.92 -13.68 -1.32
CA LYS A 51 -5.94 -13.28 -0.30
C LYS A 51 -6.43 -12.16 0.59
N LEU A 52 -7.12 -11.16 0.03
CA LEU A 52 -7.72 -10.11 0.83
C LEU A 52 -8.83 -10.64 1.74
N GLN A 53 -9.63 -11.60 1.26
CA GLN A 53 -10.69 -12.26 2.04
C GLN A 53 -10.14 -13.13 3.17
N GLU A 54 -9.00 -13.78 3.00
CA GLU A 54 -8.31 -14.51 4.10
C GLU A 54 -7.98 -13.56 5.25
N ARG A 55 -7.50 -12.35 4.94
CA ARG A 55 -7.15 -11.31 5.93
C ARG A 55 -8.37 -10.59 6.50
N PHE A 56 -9.39 -10.37 5.66
CA PHE A 56 -10.63 -9.70 6.02
C PHE A 56 -11.83 -10.58 5.67
N PRO A 57 -12.15 -11.60 6.49
CA PRO A 57 -13.18 -12.59 6.17
C PRO A 57 -14.60 -12.04 6.08
N THR A 58 -14.83 -10.82 6.58
CA THR A 58 -16.13 -10.16 6.52
C THR A 58 -15.96 -8.69 6.15
N LYS A 59 -17.04 -8.08 5.66
CA LYS A 59 -17.12 -6.63 5.48
C LYS A 59 -16.79 -5.89 6.79
N ASP A 60 -17.30 -6.40 7.91
CA ASP A 60 -17.13 -5.79 9.22
C ASP A 60 -15.67 -5.83 9.72
N SER A 61 -14.92 -6.90 9.40
CA SER A 61 -13.49 -6.96 9.78
C SER A 61 -12.66 -5.95 9.00
N LEU A 62 -12.95 -5.74 7.71
CA LEU A 62 -12.33 -4.65 6.93
C LEU A 62 -12.70 -3.27 7.49
N ILE A 63 -13.98 -3.05 7.84
CA ILE A 63 -14.43 -1.78 8.43
C ILE A 63 -13.72 -1.52 9.76
N ALA A 64 -13.64 -2.52 10.64
CA ALA A 64 -12.97 -2.40 11.93
C ALA A 64 -11.50 -2.02 11.75
N TYR A 65 -10.81 -2.72 10.85
CA TYR A 65 -9.41 -2.44 10.50
C TYR A 65 -9.21 -1.00 10.00
N LEU A 66 -10.00 -0.56 9.01
CA LEU A 66 -9.88 0.80 8.44
C LEU A 66 -10.23 1.89 9.47
N THR A 67 -11.17 1.60 10.38
CA THR A 67 -11.52 2.51 11.47
C THR A 67 -10.35 2.67 12.44
N GLU A 68 -9.73 1.56 12.84
CA GLU A 68 -8.58 1.56 13.75
C GLU A 68 -7.42 2.36 13.17
N ILE A 69 -7.06 2.11 11.91
CA ILE A 69 -6.03 2.86 11.19
C ILE A 69 -6.33 4.37 11.18
N CYS A 70 -7.58 4.77 10.93
CA CYS A 70 -7.96 6.18 10.95
C CYS A 70 -7.84 6.81 12.35
N VAL A 71 -8.21 6.07 13.40
CA VAL A 71 -8.11 6.52 14.79
C VAL A 71 -6.65 6.68 15.21
N GLU A 72 -5.79 5.71 14.87
CA GLU A 72 -4.37 5.75 15.19
C GLU A 72 -3.66 6.91 14.49
N ASP A 73 -3.88 7.06 13.18
CA ASP A 73 -3.27 8.15 12.41
C ASP A 73 -3.74 9.52 12.88
N TYR A 74 -5.03 9.65 13.23
CA TYR A 74 -5.55 10.87 13.82
C TYR A 74 -4.88 11.21 15.17
N LYS A 75 -4.69 10.23 16.06
CA LYS A 75 -3.98 10.44 17.34
C LYS A 75 -2.54 10.91 17.11
N LYS A 76 -1.82 10.28 16.18
CA LYS A 76 -0.46 10.71 15.80
C LYS A 76 -0.43 12.15 15.30
N HIS A 77 -1.38 12.52 14.44
CA HIS A 77 -1.51 13.90 13.98
C HIS A 77 -1.80 14.90 15.12
N GLN A 78 -2.63 14.53 16.10
CA GLN A 78 -2.87 15.36 17.28
C GLN A 78 -1.63 15.51 18.16
N GLU A 79 -0.90 14.41 18.40
CA GLU A 79 0.32 14.42 19.19
C GLU A 79 1.41 15.27 18.55
N TYR A 80 1.59 15.14 17.24
CA TYR A 80 2.53 15.93 16.47
C TYR A 80 2.14 17.42 16.48
N ALA A 81 0.85 17.75 16.26
CA ALA A 81 0.34 19.12 16.36
C ALA A 81 0.60 19.74 17.74
N ARG A 82 0.38 18.97 18.82
CA ARG A 82 0.66 19.39 20.20
C ARG A 82 2.15 19.63 20.43
N LYS A 83 3.01 18.72 19.96
CA LYS A 83 4.47 18.81 20.10
C LYS A 83 5.07 20.00 19.36
N HIS A 84 4.50 20.35 18.21
CA HIS A 84 5.00 21.41 17.33
C HIS A 84 4.16 22.70 17.41
N HIS A 85 3.27 22.81 18.39
CA HIS A 85 2.48 24.01 18.70
C HIS A 85 1.68 24.58 17.52
N PHE A 86 1.07 23.72 16.70
CA PHE A 86 0.16 24.16 15.64
C PHE A 86 -1.23 23.56 15.81
N ARG A 87 -2.23 24.20 15.22
CA ARG A 87 -3.62 23.73 15.28
C ARG A 87 -3.82 22.54 14.33
N PRO A 88 -4.34 21.39 14.80
CA PRO A 88 -4.63 20.26 13.92
C PRO A 88 -5.69 20.67 12.88
N ARG A 89 -5.48 20.27 11.63
CA ARG A 89 -6.46 20.43 10.56
C ARG A 89 -7.55 19.35 10.71
N GLU A 90 -8.68 19.56 10.02
CA GLU A 90 -9.69 18.51 9.89
C GLU A 90 -9.06 17.25 9.30
N TYR A 91 -9.30 16.12 9.96
CA TYR A 91 -8.72 14.84 9.56
C TYR A 91 -9.45 14.27 8.34
N ASN A 92 -8.71 14.02 7.27
CA ASN A 92 -9.26 13.53 6.01
C ASN A 92 -9.45 12.01 6.02
N VAL A 93 -10.53 11.55 6.68
CA VAL A 93 -10.91 10.13 6.76
C VAL A 93 -11.06 9.53 5.35
N ARG A 94 -11.72 10.25 4.44
CA ARG A 94 -11.95 9.81 3.06
C ARG A 94 -10.65 9.49 2.34
N GLY A 95 -9.69 10.41 2.40
CA GLY A 95 -8.37 10.25 1.79
C GLY A 95 -7.62 9.07 2.39
N LYS A 96 -7.60 8.94 3.73
CA LYS A 96 -6.92 7.83 4.39
C LYS A 96 -7.52 6.47 4.03
N VAL A 97 -8.84 6.35 4.06
CA VAL A 97 -9.52 5.08 3.72
C VAL A 97 -9.29 4.69 2.26
N ALA A 98 -9.34 5.65 1.33
CA ALA A 98 -9.10 5.37 -0.09
C ALA A 98 -7.64 4.94 -0.34
N GLY A 99 -6.66 5.60 0.28
CA GLY A 99 -5.25 5.22 0.21
C GLY A 99 -5.03 3.82 0.78
N GLU A 100 -5.41 3.62 2.04
CA GLU A 100 -5.23 2.34 2.76
C GLU A 100 -5.90 1.16 2.04
N LEU A 101 -7.10 1.36 1.47
CA LEU A 101 -7.73 0.31 0.67
C LEU A 101 -6.85 -0.09 -0.50
N PHE A 102 -6.41 0.86 -1.32
CA PHE A 102 -5.59 0.56 -2.49
C PHE A 102 -4.26 -0.10 -2.10
N GLU A 103 -3.66 0.36 -1.01
CA GLU A 103 -2.45 -0.25 -0.44
C GLU A 103 -2.66 -1.73 -0.10
N ARG A 104 -3.79 -2.08 0.52
CA ARG A 104 -4.11 -3.48 0.86
C ARG A 104 -4.36 -4.35 -0.38
N PHE A 105 -4.93 -3.78 -1.45
CA PHE A 105 -5.11 -4.49 -2.71
C PHE A 105 -3.78 -4.81 -3.39
N VAL A 106 -2.90 -3.83 -3.52
CA VAL A 106 -1.60 -4.05 -4.15
C VAL A 106 -0.70 -4.91 -3.26
N SER A 107 -0.81 -4.83 -1.93
CA SER A 107 -0.14 -5.76 -1.03
C SER A 107 -0.61 -7.20 -1.24
N ALA A 108 -1.92 -7.43 -1.41
CA ALA A 108 -2.45 -8.76 -1.73
C ALA A 108 -2.04 -9.20 -3.14
N GLU A 109 -1.92 -8.28 -4.10
CA GLU A 109 -1.39 -8.57 -5.43
C GLU A 109 0.07 -9.03 -5.37
N ASN A 110 0.89 -8.34 -4.59
CA ASN A 110 2.29 -8.72 -4.38
C ASN A 110 2.42 -10.08 -3.68
N ASP A 111 1.55 -10.40 -2.73
CA ASP A 111 1.52 -11.71 -2.06
C ASP A 111 1.21 -12.87 -3.02
N VAL A 112 0.45 -12.63 -4.10
CA VAL A 112 0.07 -13.68 -5.05
C VAL A 112 1.06 -13.79 -6.22
N TYR A 113 1.55 -12.66 -6.71
CA TYR A 113 2.28 -12.61 -7.99
C TYR A 113 3.73 -12.17 -7.90
N ASP A 114 4.19 -11.66 -6.74
CA ASP A 114 5.51 -11.02 -6.59
C ASP A 114 5.75 -9.98 -7.70
N LEU A 115 5.26 -8.77 -7.47
CA LEU A 115 5.25 -7.72 -8.50
C LEU A 115 6.65 -7.39 -9.02
N TYR A 116 7.68 -7.54 -8.18
CA TYR A 116 9.07 -7.34 -8.60
C TYR A 116 9.55 -8.46 -9.49
N ALA A 117 9.34 -9.72 -9.11
CA ALA A 117 9.74 -10.86 -9.92
C ALA A 117 9.05 -10.84 -11.30
N GLU A 118 7.76 -10.50 -11.35
CA GLU A 118 7.00 -10.36 -12.59
C GLU A 118 7.59 -9.25 -13.49
N THR A 119 7.89 -8.10 -12.90
CA THR A 119 8.51 -6.95 -13.59
C THR A 119 9.89 -7.27 -14.14
N LYS A 120 10.68 -8.07 -13.41
CA LYS A 120 12.06 -8.43 -13.79
C LYS A 120 12.15 -9.72 -14.60
N HIS A 121 11.03 -10.41 -14.81
CA HIS A 121 10.97 -11.74 -15.42
C HIS A 121 11.91 -12.73 -14.73
N THR A 122 11.93 -12.70 -13.40
CA THR A 122 12.69 -13.63 -12.56
C THR A 122 11.74 -14.57 -11.82
N ASP A 123 12.27 -15.67 -11.28
CA ASP A 123 11.47 -16.57 -10.47
C ASP A 123 11.00 -15.87 -9.17
N PRO A 124 9.71 -16.03 -8.79
CA PRO A 124 9.20 -15.50 -7.54
C PRO A 124 9.89 -16.20 -6.37
N LEU A 125 10.12 -15.47 -5.29
CA LEU A 125 10.71 -16.07 -4.11
C LEU A 125 9.67 -16.79 -3.26
N PRO A 126 10.04 -17.92 -2.63
CA PRO A 126 9.12 -18.64 -1.76
C PRO A 126 8.72 -17.76 -0.56
N THR A 127 7.43 -17.67 -0.30
CA THR A 127 6.91 -16.94 0.86
C THR A 127 7.14 -17.75 2.15
N ASP A 128 8.10 -17.34 2.98
CA ASP A 128 8.29 -17.89 4.32
C ASP A 128 7.50 -17.07 5.36
N PRO A 129 6.58 -17.69 6.14
CA PRO A 129 5.86 -16.99 7.21
C PRO A 129 6.77 -16.25 8.22
N ILE A 130 7.95 -16.79 8.51
CA ILE A 130 8.93 -16.14 9.41
C ILE A 130 9.49 -14.88 8.75
N GLN A 131 9.79 -14.95 7.45
CA GLN A 131 10.24 -13.80 6.68
C GLN A 131 9.17 -12.71 6.66
N LYS A 132 7.92 -13.07 6.34
CA LYS A 132 6.79 -12.13 6.33
C LYS A 132 6.60 -11.43 7.67
N LEU A 133 6.72 -12.17 8.78
CA LEU A 133 6.65 -11.57 10.12
C LEU A 133 7.79 -10.57 10.38
N LYS A 134 9.00 -10.88 9.92
CA LYS A 134 10.14 -9.95 10.02
C LYS A 134 9.94 -8.72 9.13
N GLU A 135 9.42 -8.88 7.91
CA GLU A 135 9.08 -7.75 7.03
C GLU A 135 8.07 -6.81 7.69
N GLU A 136 6.97 -7.37 8.20
CA GLU A 136 5.96 -6.63 8.95
C GLU A 136 6.57 -5.91 10.16
N LYS A 137 7.51 -6.56 10.87
CA LYS A 137 8.21 -5.96 12.00
C LYS A 137 9.12 -4.80 11.57
N PHE A 138 9.85 -4.96 10.47
CA PHE A 138 10.70 -3.90 9.92
C PHE A 138 9.86 -2.69 9.51
N ILE A 139 8.73 -2.91 8.83
CA ILE A 139 7.79 -1.85 8.47
C ILE A 139 7.26 -1.15 9.73
N ASP A 140 6.91 -1.90 10.78
CA ASP A 140 6.44 -1.30 12.04
C ASP A 140 7.56 -0.49 12.73
N VAL A 141 8.83 -0.90 12.66
CA VAL A 141 9.95 -0.10 13.16
C VAL A 141 10.12 1.17 12.34
N PHE A 142 10.09 1.04 11.01
CA PHE A 142 10.26 2.16 10.09
C PHE A 142 9.16 3.20 10.26
N THR A 143 7.94 2.75 10.52
CA THR A 143 6.75 3.62 10.66
C THR A 143 6.51 4.11 12.09
N ASN A 144 6.93 3.36 13.11
CA ASN A 144 6.73 3.66 14.53
C ASN A 144 8.03 3.48 15.34
N PRO A 145 9.12 4.19 15.00
CA PRO A 145 10.42 3.97 15.62
C PRO A 145 10.41 4.19 17.14
N GLU A 146 9.56 5.09 17.66
CA GLU A 146 9.44 5.34 19.10
C GLU A 146 8.94 4.13 19.91
N LYS A 147 8.08 3.29 19.32
CA LYS A 147 7.56 2.05 19.96
C LYS A 147 8.69 1.10 20.32
N TYR A 148 9.79 1.18 19.57
CA TYR A 148 10.98 0.36 19.68
C TYR A 148 12.15 1.07 20.37
N GLY A 149 11.91 2.26 20.94
CA GLY A 149 12.91 3.03 21.68
C GLY A 149 13.88 3.79 20.78
N PHE A 150 13.46 4.18 19.57
CA PHE A 150 14.24 5.01 18.65
C PHE A 150 13.69 6.45 18.58
N GLN A 151 13.78 7.17 19.69
CA GLN A 151 13.16 8.50 19.88
C GLN A 151 13.70 9.63 18.98
N HIS A 152 14.85 9.41 18.33
CA HIS A 152 15.54 10.40 17.48
C HIS A 152 15.55 10.02 16.00
N MET A 153 14.76 9.02 15.60
CA MET A 153 14.51 8.82 14.18
C MET A 153 13.42 9.81 13.76
N GLU A 154 13.80 10.82 12.97
CA GLU A 154 12.83 11.75 12.39
C GLU A 154 11.81 10.94 11.59
N TYR A 155 10.53 11.28 11.74
CA TYR A 155 9.45 10.71 10.94
C TYR A 155 9.67 11.10 9.48
N PHE A 156 10.23 10.21 8.67
CA PHE A 156 10.14 10.35 7.23
C PHE A 156 8.73 9.90 6.80
N ASN A 157 8.05 10.72 5.98
CA ASN A 157 6.73 10.39 5.49
C ASN A 157 6.76 9.02 4.79
N ILE A 158 5.90 8.14 5.31
CA ILE A 158 5.86 6.70 5.12
C ILE A 158 5.63 6.36 3.64
N PRO A 159 6.35 5.39 3.06
CA PRO A 159 6.02 4.86 1.75
C PRO A 159 4.72 4.07 1.83
N ASP A 160 3.87 4.22 0.83
CA ASP A 160 2.49 3.72 0.91
C ASP A 160 2.40 2.18 0.85
N ILE A 161 3.46 1.42 0.47
CA ILE A 161 3.43 -0.06 0.51
C ILE A 161 4.70 -0.74 1.06
N PRO A 162 4.51 -1.92 1.70
CA PRO A 162 5.57 -2.80 2.21
C PRO A 162 6.69 -3.11 1.20
N PHE A 163 7.91 -3.09 1.70
CA PHE A 163 9.16 -3.42 1.00
C PHE A 163 9.14 -4.79 0.32
N ILE A 164 9.89 -4.91 -0.77
CA ILE A 164 10.19 -6.22 -1.36
C ILE A 164 11.51 -6.69 -0.77
N VAL A 165 11.40 -7.72 0.06
CA VAL A 165 12.46 -8.20 0.93
C VAL A 165 12.72 -9.67 0.64
N THR A 166 13.99 -10.06 0.75
CA THR A 166 14.47 -11.40 0.41
C THR A 166 15.48 -11.83 1.45
N ASN A 167 15.59 -13.12 1.77
CA ASN A 167 16.60 -13.60 2.72
C ASN A 167 17.89 -14.03 2.01
N GLU A 168 19.03 -13.75 2.63
CA GLU A 168 20.33 -14.33 2.31
C GLU A 168 20.95 -14.90 3.59
N GLY A 169 20.74 -16.20 3.83
CA GLY A 169 21.12 -16.85 5.10
C GLY A 169 20.27 -16.31 6.27
N ASP A 170 20.94 -15.84 7.33
CA ASP A 170 20.29 -15.20 8.49
C ASP A 170 19.99 -13.70 8.27
N HIS A 171 20.41 -13.15 7.13
CA HIS A 171 20.26 -11.73 6.80
C HIS A 171 19.01 -11.47 5.96
N MET A 172 18.48 -10.27 6.13
CA MET A 172 17.33 -9.79 5.37
C MET A 172 17.77 -8.70 4.39
N VAL A 173 17.43 -8.85 3.14
CA VAL A 173 17.91 -8.02 2.03
C VAL A 173 16.74 -7.26 1.40
N LEU A 174 16.76 -5.94 1.51
CA LEU A 174 15.82 -5.03 0.86
C LEU A 174 16.23 -4.84 -0.61
N ARG A 175 15.35 -5.24 -1.53
CA ARG A 175 15.59 -5.12 -2.98
C ARG A 175 14.90 -3.90 -3.58
N ALA A 176 13.67 -3.66 -3.16
CA ALA A 176 12.88 -2.54 -3.65
C ALA A 176 11.89 -2.01 -2.62
N VAL A 177 11.42 -0.79 -2.84
CA VAL A 177 10.24 -0.22 -2.17
C VAL A 177 9.20 0.18 -3.18
N ALA A 178 7.93 -0.03 -2.86
CA ALA A 178 6.82 0.37 -3.69
C ALA A 178 6.04 1.55 -3.07
N GLU A 179 5.73 2.54 -3.91
CA GLU A 179 4.83 3.64 -3.63
C GLU A 179 3.55 3.45 -4.45
N VAL A 180 2.39 3.64 -3.84
CA VAL A 180 1.11 3.29 -4.47
C VAL A 180 0.25 4.52 -4.63
N LYS A 181 -0.18 4.77 -5.87
CA LYS A 181 -0.88 6.01 -6.24
C LYS A 181 -2.13 5.69 -7.02
N SER A 182 -3.29 5.97 -6.41
CA SER A 182 -4.61 5.79 -7.03
C SER A 182 -5.03 6.97 -7.92
N SER A 183 -4.27 8.06 -7.93
CA SER A 183 -4.53 9.27 -8.72
C SER A 183 -3.87 9.22 -10.10
N ASP A 184 -4.43 9.98 -11.06
CA ASP A 184 -3.81 10.19 -12.39
C ASP A 184 -2.50 10.97 -12.32
N HIS A 185 -2.33 11.75 -11.25
CA HIS A 185 -1.20 12.63 -11.08
C HIS A 185 -0.37 12.24 -9.85
N LEU A 186 0.93 12.29 -10.06
CA LEU A 186 2.00 12.13 -9.10
C LEU A 186 2.42 13.52 -8.65
N ASP A 187 2.47 13.73 -7.34
CA ASP A 187 2.68 15.04 -6.75
C ASP A 187 4.13 15.27 -6.31
N GLU A 188 4.40 16.49 -5.86
CA GLU A 188 5.69 16.89 -5.29
C GLU A 188 6.11 16.00 -4.10
N ARG A 189 5.15 15.47 -3.34
CA ARG A 189 5.46 14.53 -2.25
C ARG A 189 6.12 13.28 -2.82
N LEU A 190 5.54 12.66 -3.85
CA LEU A 190 6.16 11.47 -4.45
C LEU A 190 7.54 11.79 -5.02
N TYR A 191 7.69 12.93 -5.70
CA TYR A 191 9.01 13.36 -6.19
C TYR A 191 10.05 13.39 -5.07
N ARG A 192 9.73 14.04 -3.94
CA ARG A 192 10.62 14.10 -2.76
C ARG A 192 10.91 12.71 -2.17
N GLN A 193 9.95 11.79 -2.20
CA GLN A 193 10.15 10.40 -1.75
C GLN A 193 11.10 9.63 -2.68
N LEU A 194 11.05 9.89 -3.99
CA LEU A 194 11.87 9.21 -4.99
C LEU A 194 13.30 9.77 -5.09
N LEU A 195 13.57 10.97 -4.58
CA LEU A 195 14.93 11.48 -4.53
C LEU A 195 15.87 10.60 -3.69
N PRO A 196 17.19 10.63 -3.91
CA PRO A 196 18.16 9.87 -3.11
C PRO A 196 18.11 10.24 -1.61
N THR A 197 17.78 11.50 -1.33
CA THR A 197 17.55 12.05 0.02
C THR A 197 16.17 11.75 0.59
N GLY A 198 15.32 11.06 -0.18
CA GLY A 198 13.98 10.65 0.20
C GLY A 198 13.99 9.31 0.94
N ILE A 199 13.17 8.36 0.48
CA ILE A 199 12.95 7.09 1.17
C ILE A 199 14.23 6.26 1.33
N ARG A 200 15.13 6.32 0.34
CA ARG A 200 16.39 5.58 0.36
C ARG A 200 17.27 5.96 1.54
N GLN A 201 17.42 7.25 1.80
CA GLN A 201 18.19 7.73 2.95
C GLN A 201 17.55 7.32 4.29
N ALA A 202 16.22 7.41 4.38
CA ALA A 202 15.48 6.97 5.56
C ALA A 202 15.68 5.47 5.86
N LEU A 203 15.72 4.65 4.80
CA LEU A 203 15.99 3.21 4.93
C LEU A 203 17.41 2.95 5.41
N VAL A 204 18.42 3.57 4.81
CA VAL A 204 19.82 3.44 5.24
C VAL A 204 19.95 3.75 6.73
N PHE A 205 19.39 4.87 7.17
CA PHE A 205 19.44 5.26 8.57
C PHE A 205 18.72 4.26 9.50
N THR A 206 17.56 3.73 9.08
CA THR A 206 16.83 2.71 9.84
C THR A 206 17.63 1.41 9.97
N LEU A 207 18.23 0.96 8.87
CA LEU A 207 19.07 -0.23 8.83
C LEU A 207 20.30 -0.10 9.74
N GLU A 208 20.99 1.04 9.69
CA GLU A 208 22.12 1.33 10.57
C GLU A 208 21.73 1.23 12.04
N ARG A 209 20.57 1.80 12.41
CA ARG A 209 20.06 1.74 13.78
C ARG A 209 19.72 0.33 14.21
N LEU A 210 19.01 -0.43 13.38
CA LEU A 210 18.65 -1.81 13.67
C LEU A 210 19.88 -2.70 13.80
N ASN A 211 20.81 -2.62 12.85
CA ASN A 211 22.03 -3.43 12.83
C ASN A 211 23.00 -3.08 13.97
N SER A 212 22.93 -1.86 14.50
CA SER A 212 23.73 -1.46 15.68
C SER A 212 23.29 -2.15 16.98
N LEU A 213 22.09 -2.74 17.02
CA LEU A 213 21.58 -3.40 18.22
C LEU A 213 22.36 -4.66 18.53
N THR A 214 22.77 -4.79 19.79
CA THR A 214 23.20 -6.10 20.30
C THR A 214 22.00 -7.06 20.37
N GLN A 215 22.24 -8.36 20.31
CA GLN A 215 21.16 -9.36 20.43
C GLN A 215 20.32 -9.19 21.70
N LYS A 216 20.95 -8.82 22.82
CA LYS A 216 20.24 -8.56 24.09
C LYS A 216 19.29 -7.35 23.98
N GLU A 217 19.71 -6.30 23.29
CA GLU A 217 18.88 -5.10 23.10
C GLU A 217 17.75 -5.34 22.11
N ALA A 218 18.02 -6.06 21.02
CA ALA A 218 17.03 -6.46 20.04
C ALA A 218 15.90 -7.25 20.71
N ILE A 219 16.22 -8.26 21.51
CA ILE A 219 15.23 -9.04 22.29
C ILE A 219 14.43 -8.12 23.23
N ARG A 220 15.11 -7.25 24.01
CA ARG A 220 14.44 -6.33 24.95
C ARG A 220 13.45 -5.40 24.26
N ARG A 221 13.72 -5.00 23.02
CA ARG A 221 12.86 -4.11 22.22
C ARG A 221 11.78 -4.88 21.44
N GLY A 222 11.68 -6.20 21.56
CA GLY A 222 10.75 -7.01 20.75
C GLY A 222 11.16 -7.14 19.29
N LEU A 223 12.45 -6.94 18.99
CA LEU A 223 13.09 -7.01 17.67
C LEU A 223 13.96 -8.26 17.55
N SER A 224 13.53 -9.36 18.16
CA SER A 224 14.22 -10.64 18.03
C SER A 224 14.30 -11.04 16.56
N GLY A 225 15.51 -11.31 16.07
CA GLY A 225 15.75 -11.58 14.65
C GLY A 225 16.37 -10.41 13.87
N PHE A 226 16.62 -9.27 14.52
CA PHE A 226 17.39 -8.13 13.99
C PHE A 226 18.63 -7.86 14.85
N GLY A 227 19.57 -7.06 14.32
CA GLY A 227 20.79 -6.66 15.02
C GLY A 227 22.02 -7.48 14.62
N GLN A 228 23.10 -7.32 15.38
CA GLN A 228 24.41 -7.94 15.07
C GLN A 228 24.31 -9.46 14.91
N GLY A 229 24.76 -9.99 13.77
CA GLY A 229 24.67 -11.40 13.37
C GLY A 229 23.35 -11.82 12.70
N LYS A 230 22.37 -10.91 12.59
CA LYS A 230 21.09 -11.07 11.87
C LYS A 230 20.72 -9.77 11.15
N GLU A 231 21.72 -9.17 10.54
CA GLU A 231 21.62 -7.84 9.97
C GLU A 231 20.66 -7.78 8.78
N MET A 232 20.16 -6.57 8.54
CA MET A 232 19.44 -6.21 7.34
C MET A 232 20.30 -5.37 6.42
N TYR A 233 20.25 -5.59 5.11
CA TYR A 233 20.98 -4.79 4.15
C TYR A 233 20.08 -4.34 3.00
N MET A 234 20.45 -3.23 2.39
CA MET A 234 19.84 -2.76 1.15
C MET A 234 20.76 -3.12 -0.01
N LEU A 235 20.22 -3.67 -1.11
CA LEU A 235 21.01 -3.95 -2.29
C LEU A 235 21.64 -2.67 -2.86
N ARG A 236 22.78 -2.84 -3.53
CA ARG A 236 23.49 -1.73 -4.18
C ARG A 236 22.61 -1.06 -5.24
N ASP A 237 21.88 -1.87 -5.98
CA ASP A 237 20.93 -1.54 -7.04
C ASP A 237 19.48 -1.51 -6.53
N PHE A 238 19.27 -1.09 -5.27
CA PHE A 238 17.94 -0.93 -4.71
C PHE A 238 17.03 -0.08 -5.61
N GLU A 239 15.85 -0.60 -5.90
CA GLU A 239 14.90 0.01 -6.83
C GLU A 239 13.68 0.62 -6.15
N GLN A 240 13.10 1.60 -6.82
CA GLN A 240 11.84 2.21 -6.40
C GLN A 240 10.77 1.88 -7.43
N ILE A 241 9.62 1.44 -6.96
CA ILE A 241 8.48 1.04 -7.80
C ILE A 241 7.34 1.99 -7.50
N VAL A 242 6.66 2.48 -8.54
CA VAL A 242 5.40 3.21 -8.43
C VAL A 242 4.30 2.33 -9.00
N VAL A 243 3.36 1.91 -8.18
CA VAL A 243 2.19 1.12 -8.60
C VAL A 243 0.99 2.05 -8.78
N MET A 244 0.45 2.07 -10.00
CA MET A 244 -0.72 2.88 -10.36
C MET A 244 -1.93 1.99 -10.65
N THR A 245 -3.12 2.57 -10.79
CA THR A 245 -4.30 1.77 -11.19
C THR A 245 -4.20 1.33 -12.65
N ARG A 246 -4.89 0.22 -12.98
CA ARG A 246 -4.87 -0.38 -14.33
C ARG A 246 -5.19 0.60 -15.45
N ASP A 247 -6.11 1.53 -15.21
CA ASP A 247 -6.62 2.48 -16.20
C ASP A 247 -5.73 3.72 -16.41
N VAL A 248 -4.67 3.91 -15.62
CA VAL A 248 -3.74 5.02 -15.80
C VAL A 248 -2.78 4.72 -16.95
N ASN A 249 -2.70 5.64 -17.91
CA ASN A 249 -1.71 5.56 -18.98
C ASN A 249 -0.31 5.91 -18.44
N THR A 250 0.49 4.89 -18.20
CA THR A 250 1.85 5.03 -17.67
C THR A 250 2.90 5.32 -18.75
N HIS A 251 2.56 5.39 -20.04
CA HIS A 251 3.55 5.64 -21.11
C HIS A 251 3.98 7.11 -21.20
N ASP A 252 3.04 8.03 -20.97
CA ASP A 252 3.28 9.47 -21.06
C ASP A 252 3.62 10.03 -19.67
N LYS A 253 4.90 9.94 -19.29
CA LYS A 253 5.37 10.33 -17.95
C LYS A 253 5.14 11.80 -17.63
N GLU A 254 5.11 12.65 -18.65
CA GLU A 254 4.86 14.08 -18.49
C GLU A 254 3.43 14.33 -17.97
N LYS A 255 2.45 13.61 -18.52
CA LYS A 255 1.04 13.72 -18.09
C LYS A 255 0.78 13.14 -16.70
N LEU A 256 1.66 12.27 -16.22
CA LEU A 256 1.58 11.73 -14.86
C LEU A 256 1.98 12.76 -13.81
N ILE A 257 2.69 13.84 -14.13
CA ILE A 257 3.20 14.76 -13.11
C ILE A 257 2.21 15.91 -12.89
N ALA A 258 1.83 16.13 -11.62
CA ALA A 258 1.12 17.33 -11.24
C ALA A 258 2.05 18.54 -11.37
N THR A 259 1.73 19.48 -12.26
CA THR A 259 2.54 20.71 -12.46
C THR A 259 2.41 21.71 -11.32
N ARG A 260 1.41 21.55 -10.44
CA ARG A 260 1.16 22.48 -9.33
C ARG A 260 2.11 22.19 -8.17
N GLY A 261 2.87 23.21 -7.77
CA GLY A 261 3.76 23.15 -6.60
C GLY A 261 5.15 22.59 -6.91
N MET A 262 5.52 22.52 -8.19
CA MET A 262 6.82 22.02 -8.64
C MET A 262 7.48 23.06 -9.54
N GLU A 263 8.75 23.35 -9.28
CA GLU A 263 9.55 24.20 -10.15
C GLU A 263 9.85 23.49 -11.48
N ILE A 264 10.19 24.23 -12.54
CA ILE A 264 10.42 23.67 -13.89
C ILE A 264 11.54 22.62 -13.86
N GLU A 265 12.61 22.89 -13.12
CA GLU A 265 13.74 22.00 -12.94
C GLU A 265 13.32 20.70 -12.23
N GLU A 266 12.51 20.81 -11.17
CA GLU A 266 11.98 19.65 -10.44
C GLU A 266 11.04 18.82 -11.30
N PHE A 267 10.23 19.45 -12.14
CA PHE A 267 9.36 18.76 -13.09
C PHE A 267 10.16 17.93 -14.09
N HIS A 268 11.19 18.52 -14.69
CA HIS A 268 12.06 17.80 -15.61
C HIS A 268 12.83 16.70 -14.90
N ASP A 269 13.30 16.94 -13.67
CA ASP A 269 14.00 15.92 -12.90
C ASP A 269 13.10 14.74 -12.53
N PHE A 270 11.89 15.03 -12.03
CA PHE A 270 10.90 14.02 -11.71
C PHE A 270 10.53 13.18 -12.93
N ARG A 271 10.39 13.82 -14.10
CA ARG A 271 10.21 13.10 -15.36
C ARG A 271 11.36 12.13 -15.64
N ARG A 272 12.63 12.54 -15.46
CA ARG A 272 13.78 11.64 -15.64
C ARG A 272 13.74 10.45 -14.68
N ILE A 273 13.34 10.69 -13.42
CA ILE A 273 13.14 9.63 -12.42
C ILE A 273 12.10 8.61 -12.91
N LEU A 274 10.93 9.10 -13.33
CA LEU A 274 9.81 8.27 -13.81
C LEU A 274 10.08 7.53 -15.13
N GLU A 275 11.01 8.04 -15.93
CA GLU A 275 11.51 7.38 -17.15
C GLU A 275 12.65 6.40 -16.87
N GLY A 276 13.07 6.24 -15.60
CA GLY A 276 14.19 5.38 -15.21
C GLY A 276 15.57 5.91 -15.67
N ARG A 277 15.66 7.19 -16.02
CA ARG A 277 16.88 7.84 -16.54
C ARG A 277 17.67 8.60 -15.48
N HIS A 278 17.14 8.68 -14.25
CA HIS A 278 17.85 9.31 -13.13
C HIS A 278 18.97 8.38 -12.61
N PRO A 279 20.22 8.85 -12.48
CA PRO A 279 21.36 8.00 -12.13
C PRO A 279 21.27 7.39 -10.73
N ASP A 280 20.68 8.13 -9.78
CA ASP A 280 20.67 7.75 -8.36
C ASP A 280 19.29 7.30 -7.84
N SER A 281 18.26 7.40 -8.69
CA SER A 281 16.85 7.15 -8.37
C SER A 281 16.09 6.54 -9.56
N PRO A 282 16.58 5.45 -10.16
CA PRO A 282 15.83 4.77 -11.20
C PRO A 282 14.51 4.26 -10.62
N THR A 283 13.39 4.63 -11.25
CA THR A 283 12.05 4.22 -10.82
C THR A 283 11.37 3.40 -11.90
N ILE A 284 10.71 2.33 -11.48
CA ILE A 284 9.85 1.51 -12.32
C ILE A 284 8.40 1.91 -12.07
N ILE A 285 7.61 2.10 -13.13
CA ILE A 285 6.17 2.29 -12.99
C ILE A 285 5.46 1.06 -13.51
N ILE A 286 4.58 0.49 -12.68
CA ILE A 286 3.73 -0.64 -13.03
C ILE A 286 2.25 -0.30 -12.79
N ASN A 287 1.38 -0.98 -13.52
CA ASN A 287 -0.05 -0.90 -13.33
C ASN A 287 -0.50 -2.10 -12.49
N SER A 288 -1.32 -1.85 -11.47
CA SER A 288 -1.98 -2.89 -10.69
C SER A 288 -3.08 -3.57 -11.49
N SER A 289 -3.59 -4.68 -10.96
CA SER A 289 -4.73 -5.39 -11.53
C SER A 289 -6.05 -4.63 -11.42
N PHE A 290 -6.12 -3.57 -10.62
CA PHE A 290 -7.36 -2.85 -10.30
C PHE A 290 -7.40 -1.45 -10.91
N ASN A 291 -8.52 -1.10 -11.53
CA ASN A 291 -8.79 0.24 -12.03
C ASN A 291 -9.46 1.11 -10.93
N ARG A 292 -9.56 2.43 -11.17
CA ARG A 292 -10.18 3.35 -10.20
C ARG A 292 -11.66 3.10 -9.93
N HIS A 293 -12.40 2.60 -10.92
CA HIS A 293 -13.83 2.35 -10.77
C HIS A 293 -14.09 1.19 -9.80
N GLU A 294 -13.33 0.12 -9.95
CA GLU A 294 -13.26 -1.05 -9.07
C GLU A 294 -12.92 -0.63 -7.62
N LEU A 295 -11.87 0.17 -7.44
CA LEU A 295 -11.49 0.70 -6.12
C LEU A 295 -12.57 1.59 -5.51
N SER A 296 -13.21 2.42 -6.33
CA SER A 296 -14.31 3.30 -5.89
C SER A 296 -15.52 2.51 -5.41
N ALA A 297 -15.84 1.39 -6.06
CA ALA A 297 -16.95 0.52 -5.66
C ALA A 297 -16.71 -0.08 -4.27
N LEU A 298 -15.49 -0.58 -4.02
CA LEU A 298 -15.09 -1.12 -2.72
C LEU A 298 -14.99 -0.05 -1.64
N PHE A 299 -14.48 1.14 -1.97
CA PHE A 299 -14.49 2.29 -1.07
C PHE A 299 -15.92 2.63 -0.64
N ASN A 300 -16.85 2.75 -1.59
CA ASN A 300 -18.24 3.07 -1.31
C ASN A 300 -18.96 1.97 -0.51
N LEU A 301 -18.53 0.71 -0.63
CA LEU A 301 -19.06 -0.40 0.16
C LEU A 301 -18.84 -0.18 1.68
N VAL A 302 -17.72 0.40 2.07
CA VAL A 302 -17.27 0.46 3.48
C VAL A 302 -17.26 1.86 4.08
N PHE A 303 -17.04 2.90 3.28
CA PHE A 303 -16.67 4.24 3.77
C PHE A 303 -17.65 4.83 4.79
N ASN A 304 -18.95 4.82 4.50
CA ASN A 304 -19.94 5.46 5.39
C ASN A 304 -19.87 4.88 6.81
N GLN A 305 -19.73 3.56 6.93
CA GLN A 305 -19.64 2.91 8.24
C GLN A 305 -18.30 3.18 8.93
N VAL A 306 -17.20 3.29 8.17
CA VAL A 306 -15.90 3.68 8.73
C VAL A 306 -15.95 5.12 9.26
N ASP A 307 -16.52 6.05 8.50
CA ASP A 307 -16.65 7.46 8.90
C ASP A 307 -17.53 7.62 10.15
N GLU A 308 -18.66 6.93 10.21
CA GLU A 308 -19.54 6.91 11.39
C GLU A 308 -18.81 6.37 12.63
N LYS A 309 -18.14 5.21 12.51
CA LYS A 309 -17.41 4.60 13.63
C LYS A 309 -16.19 5.41 14.07
N PHE A 310 -15.49 6.04 13.12
CA PHE A 310 -14.39 6.96 13.42
C PHE A 310 -14.89 8.17 14.21
N LYS A 311 -15.96 8.83 13.75
CA LYS A 311 -16.54 10.01 14.43
C LYS A 311 -17.01 9.67 15.86
N ALA A 312 -17.54 8.47 16.06
CA ALA A 312 -17.93 8.00 17.39
C ALA A 312 -16.72 7.73 18.30
N SER A 313 -15.62 7.23 17.75
CA SER A 313 -14.43 6.80 18.50
C SER A 313 -13.40 7.91 18.74
N ALA A 314 -13.32 8.87 17.82
CA ALA A 314 -12.35 9.96 17.82
C ALA A 314 -13.02 11.26 17.34
N PRO A 315 -13.93 11.86 18.14
CA PRO A 315 -14.59 13.10 17.77
C PRO A 315 -13.57 14.21 17.52
N GLN A 316 -13.72 14.91 16.39
CA GLN A 316 -12.81 15.97 15.99
C GLN A 316 -13.04 17.24 16.82
N ASN A 317 -12.36 17.33 17.96
CA ASN A 317 -12.34 18.53 18.79
C ASN A 317 -11.29 19.51 18.26
N LEU A 318 -11.67 20.36 17.31
CA LEU A 318 -10.80 21.41 16.75
C LEU A 318 -10.57 22.61 17.70
N LYS A 319 -10.83 22.45 19.00
CA LYS A 319 -10.68 23.50 20.02
C LYS A 319 -9.30 23.38 20.68
N TYR A 320 -8.69 24.55 20.89
CA TYR A 320 -7.36 24.73 21.51
C TYR A 320 -7.27 24.12 22.90
#